data_AF-A0A5M6CCB8-F1
#
_entry.id   AF-A0A5M6CCB8-F1
#
_cell.length_a   1.000
_cell.length_b   1.000
_cell.length_c   1.000
_cell.angle_alpha   90.00
_cell.angle_beta   90.00
_cell.angle_gamma   90.00
#
_symmetry.space_group_name_H-M   'P 1'
#
loop_
_entity.id
_entity.type
_entity.pdbx_description
1 polymer ?
#
loop_
_entity_poly.entity_id
_entity_poly.type
_entity_poly.pdbx_seq_one_letter_code
_entity_poly.pdbx_strand_id
1 'polypeptide(L)'
;MDTIGKRLQFFLDAQKIKTPDFLMKTGISKTTIYRLLNEESGINSTNIARIIEHYPMLNITWLITGNGTYKNEVSTNNGFNEDAESYLTKNDADLKTKVRTILNNEVVLDAFIEILKRYDK
;
A
#
# COMPACT_ATOMS: atom_id res chain seq x y z
N MET A 1 -20.13 -7.24 -7.50
CA MET A 1 -19.03 -7.03 -8.45
C MET A 1 -17.88 -7.92 -8.01
N ASP A 2 -17.79 -9.10 -8.62
CA ASP A 2 -17.46 -10.29 -7.82
C ASP A 2 -15.97 -10.65 -7.84
N THR A 3 -15.22 -10.23 -8.86
CA THR A 3 -13.79 -10.57 -9.00
C THR A 3 -12.90 -9.34 -9.16
N ILE A 4 -11.60 -9.52 -8.87
CA ILE A 4 -10.57 -8.50 -9.13
C ILE A 4 -10.57 -8.11 -10.61
N GLY A 5 -10.75 -9.07 -11.52
CA GLY A 5 -10.87 -8.82 -12.97
C GLY A 5 -12.03 -7.89 -13.31
N LYS A 6 -13.24 -8.18 -12.83
CA LYS A 6 -14.41 -7.32 -13.04
C LYS A 6 -14.22 -5.91 -12.44
N ARG A 7 -13.57 -5.82 -11.28
CA ARG A 7 -13.27 -4.52 -10.63
C ARG A 7 -12.22 -3.72 -11.42
N LEU A 8 -11.19 -4.38 -11.94
CA LEU A 8 -10.21 -3.75 -12.82
C LEU A 8 -10.87 -3.27 -14.11
N GLN A 9 -11.68 -4.11 -14.75
CA GLN A 9 -12.42 -3.74 -15.97
C GLN A 9 -13.27 -2.50 -15.74
N PHE A 10 -14.05 -2.48 -14.66
CA PHE A 10 -14.86 -1.34 -14.29
C PHE A 10 -14.04 -0.07 -14.08
N PHE A 11 -12.90 -0.16 -13.41
CA PHE A 11 -12.03 0.99 -13.24
C PHE A 11 -11.55 1.54 -14.59
N LEU A 12 -11.11 0.67 -15.50
CA LEU A 12 -10.65 1.07 -16.83
C LEU A 12 -11.77 1.77 -17.61
N ASP A 13 -12.97 1.19 -17.61
CA ASP A 13 -14.14 1.75 -18.28
C ASP A 13 -14.55 3.09 -17.67
N ALA A 14 -14.61 3.17 -16.34
CA ALA A 14 -14.95 4.40 -15.62
C ALA A 14 -13.94 5.53 -15.86
N GLN A 15 -12.66 5.20 -16.05
CA GLN A 15 -11.60 6.17 -16.37
C GLN A 15 -11.39 6.38 -17.88
N LYS A 16 -12.18 5.71 -18.73
CA LYS A 16 -12.01 5.70 -20.19
C LYS A 16 -10.58 5.32 -20.62
N ILE A 17 -9.94 4.44 -19.86
CA ILE A 17 -8.61 3.91 -20.15
C ILE A 17 -8.79 2.69 -21.05
N LYS A 18 -8.18 2.70 -22.24
CA LYS A 18 -8.19 1.52 -23.11
C LYS A 18 -7.21 0.48 -22.57
N THR A 19 -7.57 -0.80 -22.65
CA THR A 19 -6.70 -1.90 -22.21
C THR A 19 -5.29 -1.88 -22.84
N PRO A 20 -5.10 -1.55 -24.14
CA PRO A 20 -3.75 -1.41 -24.70
C PRO A 20 -2.91 -0.32 -24.02
N ASP A 21 -3.52 0.82 -23.69
CA ASP A 21 -2.83 1.92 -23.02
C ASP A 21 -2.45 1.52 -21.58
N PHE A 22 -3.34 0.79 -20.90
CA PHE A 22 -3.06 0.22 -19.59
C PHE A 22 -1.87 -0.77 -19.62
N LEU A 23 -1.85 -1.67 -20.61
CA LEU A 23 -0.77 -2.65 -20.78
C LEU A 23 0.56 -1.95 -21.06
N MET A 24 0.55 -0.97 -21.96
CA MET A 24 1.73 -0.17 -22.30
C MET A 24 2.25 0.59 -21.08
N LYS A 25 1.36 1.21 -20.31
CA LYS A 25 1.73 2.03 -19.15
C LYS A 25 2.24 1.22 -17.97
N THR A 26 1.64 0.05 -17.70
CA THR A 26 2.01 -0.80 -16.55
C THR A 26 3.10 -1.82 -16.85
N GLY A 27 3.36 -2.10 -18.13
CA GLY A 27 4.27 -3.18 -18.55
C GLY A 27 3.80 -4.58 -18.14
N ILE A 28 2.53 -4.74 -17.72
CA ILE A 28 1.96 -6.05 -17.43
C ILE A 28 1.66 -6.75 -18.75
N SER A 29 1.97 -8.05 -18.85
CA SER A 29 1.76 -8.78 -20.09
C SER A 29 0.28 -8.88 -20.44
N LYS A 30 -0.02 -8.83 -21.75
CA LYS A 30 -1.37 -9.00 -22.30
C LYS A 30 -2.02 -10.28 -21.75
N THR A 31 -1.31 -11.40 -21.80
CA THR A 31 -1.81 -12.69 -21.30
C THR A 31 -2.27 -12.61 -19.85
N THR A 32 -1.49 -11.97 -18.98
CA THR A 32 -1.84 -11.85 -17.55
C THR A 32 -3.12 -11.05 -17.35
N ILE A 33 -3.25 -9.90 -18.02
CA ILE A 33 -4.44 -9.07 -17.88
C ILE A 33 -5.66 -9.75 -18.47
N TYR A 34 -5.58 -10.36 -19.66
CA TYR A 34 -6.74 -11.03 -20.25
C TYR A 34 -7.20 -12.23 -19.40
N ARG A 35 -6.29 -13.03 -18.85
CA ARG A 35 -6.63 -14.10 -17.91
C ARG A 35 -7.29 -13.57 -16.64
N LEU A 36 -6.79 -12.46 -16.10
CA LEU A 36 -7.39 -11.79 -14.95
C LEU A 36 -8.82 -11.29 -15.26
N LEU A 37 -9.01 -10.64 -16.41
CA LEU A 37 -10.32 -10.10 -16.83
C LEU A 37 -11.34 -11.19 -17.12
N ASN A 38 -10.89 -12.35 -17.64
CA ASN A 38 -11.71 -13.54 -17.87
C ASN A 38 -11.90 -14.41 -16.61
N GLU A 39 -11.43 -13.96 -15.44
CA GLU A 39 -11.54 -14.68 -14.16
C GLU A 39 -10.78 -16.02 -14.11
N GLU A 40 -9.83 -16.22 -15.03
CA GLU A 40 -9.01 -17.44 -15.14
C GLU A 40 -7.80 -17.44 -14.19
N SER A 41 -7.47 -16.27 -13.62
CA SER A 41 -6.35 -16.12 -12.68
C SER A 41 -6.53 -14.96 -11.72
N GLY A 42 -5.94 -15.06 -10.54
CA GLY A 42 -5.70 -13.91 -9.66
C GLY A 42 -4.58 -13.00 -10.18
N ILE A 43 -4.28 -11.96 -9.41
CA ILE A 43 -3.17 -11.04 -9.66
C ILE A 43 -2.10 -11.22 -8.58
N ASN A 44 -0.82 -11.18 -8.95
CA ASN A 44 0.29 -11.26 -8.01
C ASN A 44 0.68 -9.88 -7.46
N SER A 45 1.43 -9.86 -6.35
CA SER A 45 1.87 -8.63 -5.68
C SER A 45 2.72 -7.73 -6.57
N THR A 46 3.57 -8.28 -7.44
CA THR A 46 4.38 -7.50 -8.38
C THR A 46 3.53 -6.70 -9.35
N ASN A 47 2.47 -7.30 -9.89
CA ASN A 47 1.55 -6.61 -10.80
C ASN A 47 0.67 -5.60 -10.05
N ILE A 48 0.29 -5.89 -8.79
CA ILE A 48 -0.37 -4.90 -7.94
C ILE A 48 0.53 -3.67 -7.75
N ALA A 49 1.82 -3.85 -7.45
CA ALA A 49 2.76 -2.75 -7.27
C ALA A 49 2.86 -1.85 -8.52
N ARG A 50 2.94 -2.47 -9.71
CA ARG A 50 2.93 -1.73 -10.99
C ARG A 50 1.64 -0.94 -11.21
N ILE A 51 0.50 -1.50 -10.83
CA ILE A 51 -0.78 -0.80 -10.92
C ILE A 51 -0.79 0.42 -10.00
N ILE A 52 -0.31 0.28 -8.75
CA ILE A 52 -0.22 1.37 -7.78
C ILE A 52 0.65 2.51 -8.31
N GLU A 53 1.83 2.16 -8.83
CA GLU A 53 2.81 3.11 -9.34
C GLU A 53 2.22 3.98 -10.48
N HIS A 54 1.49 3.37 -11.42
CA HIS A 54 0.99 4.07 -12.60
C HIS A 54 -0.43 4.63 -12.45
N TYR A 55 -1.19 4.16 -11.45
CA TYR A 55 -2.57 4.53 -11.19
C TYR A 55 -2.82 4.79 -9.69
N PRO A 56 -2.16 5.80 -9.09
CA PRO A 56 -2.28 6.10 -7.66
C PRO A 56 -3.68 6.55 -7.23
N MET A 57 -4.55 6.92 -8.17
CA MET A 57 -5.95 7.24 -7.91
C MET A 57 -6.84 6.01 -7.71
N LEU A 58 -6.38 4.80 -8.04
CA LEU A 58 -7.11 3.56 -7.83
C LEU A 58 -7.01 3.14 -6.36
N ASN A 59 -8.16 2.88 -5.74
CA ASN A 59 -8.21 2.27 -4.41
C ASN A 59 -7.89 0.78 -4.50
N ILE A 60 -6.71 0.39 -4.01
CA ILE A 60 -6.26 -1.01 -4.04
C ILE A 60 -7.04 -1.89 -3.09
N THR A 61 -7.46 -1.36 -1.93
CA THR A 61 -8.33 -2.09 -1.01
C THR A 61 -9.62 -2.48 -1.71
N TRP A 62 -10.22 -1.53 -2.44
CA TRP A 62 -11.40 -1.82 -3.26
C TRP A 62 -11.09 -2.80 -4.39
N LEU A 63 -9.98 -2.65 -5.09
CA LEU A 63 -9.60 -3.57 -6.17
C LEU A 63 -9.49 -5.02 -5.67
N ILE A 64 -8.84 -5.23 -4.52
CA ILE A 64 -8.59 -6.57 -3.97
C ILE A 64 -9.84 -7.13 -3.30
N THR A 65 -10.49 -6.35 -2.44
CA THR A 65 -11.56 -6.84 -1.53
C THR A 65 -12.96 -6.56 -2.02
N GLY A 66 -13.15 -5.57 -2.91
CA GLY A 66 -14.45 -5.06 -3.30
C GLY A 66 -15.07 -4.06 -2.32
N ASN A 67 -14.41 -3.79 -1.19
CA ASN A 67 -14.93 -2.89 -0.16
C ASN A 67 -14.56 -1.42 -0.43
N GLY A 68 -15.50 -0.51 -0.21
CA GLY A 68 -15.30 0.94 -0.38
C GLY A 68 -15.55 1.43 -1.80
N THR A 69 -14.92 2.54 -2.15
CA THR A 69 -15.03 3.20 -3.46
C THR A 69 -13.81 2.88 -4.34
N TYR A 70 -14.01 2.85 -5.66
CA TYR A 70 -12.96 2.46 -6.60
C TYR A 70 -11.85 3.50 -6.76
N LYS A 71 -12.11 4.75 -6.38
CA LYS A 71 -11.13 5.83 -6.35
C LYS A 71 -10.70 6.09 -4.93
N ASN A 72 -9.43 6.41 -4.75
CA ASN A 72 -9.00 7.11 -3.55
C ASN A 72 -9.69 8.46 -3.56
N GLU A 73 -10.49 8.73 -2.53
CA GLU A 73 -11.06 10.05 -2.34
C GLU A 73 -9.91 11.01 -2.12
N VAL A 74 -9.67 11.89 -3.08
CA VAL A 74 -8.93 13.12 -2.81
C VAL A 74 -9.85 13.88 -1.87
N SER A 75 -9.66 13.71 -0.57
CA SER A 75 -10.27 14.59 0.40
C SER A 75 -9.73 15.98 0.08
N THR A 76 -10.47 16.76 -0.70
CA THR A 76 -10.34 18.23 -0.74
C THR A 76 -10.94 18.77 0.56
N ASN A 77 -10.52 18.20 1.69
CA ASN A 77 -10.75 18.76 2.99
C ASN A 77 -9.47 19.52 3.31
N ASN A 78 -9.62 20.84 3.47
CA ASN A 78 -8.83 21.64 4.41
C ASN A 78 -9.02 21.13 5.87
N GLY A 79 -8.98 19.82 6.04
CA GLY A 79 -9.01 19.08 7.29
C GLY A 79 -7.80 18.17 7.24
N PHE A 80 -6.62 18.77 7.28
CA PHE A 80 -5.51 18.12 7.96
C PHE A 80 -6.06 17.84 9.36
N ASN A 81 -6.33 16.56 9.63
CA ASN A 81 -6.79 16.10 10.93
C ASN A 81 -5.89 16.71 12.01
N GLU A 82 -6.47 17.51 12.91
CA GLU A 82 -5.84 17.97 14.16
C GLU A 82 -5.30 16.78 14.98
N ASP A 83 -5.77 15.55 14.68
CA ASP A 83 -5.30 14.31 15.29
C ASP A 83 -3.98 13.77 14.69
N ALA A 84 -3.65 14.02 13.42
CA ALA A 84 -2.36 13.60 12.86
C ALA A 84 -1.21 14.47 13.39
N GLU A 85 -1.47 15.77 13.56
CA GLU A 85 -0.58 16.66 14.31
C GLU A 85 -0.51 16.26 15.78
N SER A 86 -1.59 15.79 16.43
CA SER A 86 -1.51 15.25 17.81
C SER A 86 -0.50 14.08 17.96
N TYR A 87 -0.32 13.24 16.92
CA TYR A 87 0.71 12.19 16.92
C TYR A 87 2.12 12.72 16.64
N LEU A 88 2.26 13.73 15.78
CA LEU A 88 3.56 14.37 15.49
C LEU A 88 4.01 15.35 16.59
N THR A 89 3.07 15.85 17.39
CA THR A 89 3.27 16.85 18.46
C THR A 89 3.32 16.21 19.86
N LYS A 90 3.14 14.89 19.99
CA LYS A 90 3.54 14.14 21.20
C LYS A 90 5.06 14.02 21.24
N ASN A 91 5.65 15.20 21.45
CA ASN A 91 6.97 15.57 21.89
C ASN A 91 8.03 14.49 21.65
N ASP A 92 8.96 14.75 20.74
CA ASP A 92 10.21 13.98 20.60
C ASP A 92 10.86 13.67 21.95
N ALA A 93 10.62 14.48 22.98
CA ALA A 93 11.02 14.24 24.36
C ALA A 93 10.35 13.00 25.01
N ASP A 94 9.05 12.76 24.84
CA ASP A 94 8.35 11.59 25.41
C ASP A 94 8.76 10.31 24.67
N LEU A 95 8.91 10.39 23.34
CA LEU A 95 9.40 9.28 22.54
C LEU A 95 10.88 8.97 22.84
N LYS A 96 11.75 9.99 22.92
CA LYS A 96 13.14 9.83 23.36
C LYS A 96 13.23 9.29 24.78
N THR A 97 12.34 9.71 25.68
CA THR A 97 12.28 9.20 27.06
C THR A 97 11.89 7.73 27.05
N LYS A 98 10.83 7.34 26.35
CA LYS A 98 10.41 5.93 26.23
C LYS A 98 11.45 5.06 25.56
N VAL A 99 12.09 5.53 24.49
CA VAL A 99 13.19 4.84 23.82
C VAL A 99 14.38 4.70 24.79
N ARG A 100 14.74 5.75 25.53
CA ARG A 100 15.80 5.70 26.54
C ARG A 100 15.47 4.75 27.69
N THR A 101 14.21 4.67 28.13
CA THR A 101 13.75 3.74 29.15
C THR A 101 13.79 2.29 28.68
N ILE A 102 13.42 2.02 27.42
CA ILE A 102 13.50 0.68 26.83
C ILE A 102 14.96 0.27 26.63
N LEU A 103 15.81 1.18 26.15
CA LEU A 103 17.24 0.93 25.98
C LEU A 103 17.95 0.75 27.31
N ASN A 104 17.56 1.43 28.39
CA ASN A 104 18.19 1.26 29.71
C ASN A 104 17.69 0.04 30.50
N ASN A 105 16.85 -0.81 29.90
CA ASN A 105 16.54 -2.10 30.47
C ASN A 105 17.72 -3.04 30.19
N GLU A 106 18.47 -3.43 31.23
CA GLU A 106 19.68 -4.28 31.12
C GLU A 106 19.43 -5.52 30.26
N VAL A 107 18.24 -6.13 30.39
CA VAL A 107 17.83 -7.31 29.61
C VAL A 107 17.74 -7.03 28.10
N VAL A 108 17.28 -5.83 27.72
CA VAL A 108 17.11 -5.42 26.32
C VAL A 108 18.45 -5.00 25.71
N LEU A 109 19.30 -4.32 26.48
CA LEU A 109 20.68 -3.98 26.10
C LEU A 109 21.50 -5.23 25.79
N ASP A 110 21.42 -6.24 26.67
CA ASP A 110 22.14 -7.50 26.49
C ASP A 110 21.68 -8.24 25.23
N ALA A 111 20.37 -8.31 25.00
CA ALA A 111 19.81 -8.92 23.80
C ALA A 111 20.26 -8.19 22.52
N PHE A 112 20.31 -6.85 22.54
CA PHE A 112 20.73 -6.06 21.39
C PHE A 112 22.23 -6.20 21.11
N ILE A 113 23.07 -6.20 22.15
CA ILE A 113 24.52 -6.46 22.05
C ILE A 113 24.76 -7.86 21.47
N GLU A 114 23.98 -8.86 21.88
CA GLU A 114 24.11 -10.22 21.35
C GLU A 114 23.74 -10.31 19.86
N ILE A 115 22.71 -9.58 19.42
CA ILE A 115 22.32 -9.49 18.00
C ILE A 115 23.45 -8.85 17.17
N LEU A 116 24.01 -7.74 17.65
CA LEU A 116 25.11 -7.05 16.94
C LEU A 116 26.37 -7.92 16.85
N LYS A 117 26.73 -8.64 17.92
CA LYS A 117 27.87 -9.57 17.93
C LYS A 117 27.71 -10.73 16.94
N ARG A 118 26.49 -11.13 16.60
CA ARG A 118 26.20 -12.17 15.59
C ARG A 118 26.29 -11.65 14.17
N TYR A 119 26.19 -10.34 13.98
CA TYR A 119 26.23 -9.69 12.66
C TYR A 119 27.67 -9.38 12.19
N ASP A 120 28.62 -9.26 13.13
CA ASP A 120 30.06 -9.04 12.87
C ASP A 120 30.87 -10.34 12.68
N LYS A 121 30.22 -11.49 12.39
CA LYS A 121 30.84 -12.78 12.12
C LYS A 121 30.47 -13.30 10.74
#